data_AF-A0A6J6I5X4-F1
#
_entry.id   AF-A0A6J6I5X4-F1
#
_cell.length_a   1.000
_cell.length_b   1.000
_cell.length_c   1.000
_cell.angle_alpha   90.00
_cell.angle_beta   90.00
_cell.angle_gamma   90.00
#
_symmetry.space_group_name_H-M   'P 1'
#
loop_
_entity.id
_entity.type
_entity.pdbx_description
1 polymer ?
#
loop_
_entity_poly.entity_id
_entity_poly.type
_entity_poly.pdbx_seq_one_letter_code
_entity_poly.pdbx_strand_id
1 'polypeptide(L)'
;MLVGPLLIRRLVARGIHGVLLACGLAAIGYGTMYLGVALAPYLIVAAIGVALAHMGGGAQWALTTYGLQLLTPDALRGRIFAADFALVTLAMSLSLGFAGLLGGIIGPSLTIGIIAIVSVVWGSVFLVITRNLRADAEAEAAAVSAGSVRVAELP
;
A
#
# COMPACT_ATOMS: atom_id res chain seq x y z
N MET A 1 -1.84 11.94 8.97
CA MET A 1 -1.27 10.73 9.61
C MET A 1 -2.05 10.23 10.86
N LEU A 2 -3.19 10.82 11.26
CA LEU A 2 -4.02 10.29 12.36
C LEU A 2 -5.13 9.33 11.92
N VAL A 3 -5.55 9.37 10.64
CA VAL A 3 -6.60 8.48 10.09
C VAL A 3 -6.06 7.07 9.83
N GLY A 4 -4.75 6.94 9.60
CA GLY A 4 -4.05 5.68 9.36
C GLY A 4 -4.35 4.64 10.46
N PRO A 5 -4.00 4.87 11.74
CA PRO A 5 -4.18 3.87 12.79
C PRO A 5 -5.63 3.40 13.00
N LEU A 6 -6.61 4.28 12.81
CA LEU A 6 -8.03 3.96 13.02
C LEU A 6 -8.62 3.16 11.85
N LEU A 7 -8.28 3.52 10.61
CA LEU A 7 -8.68 2.75 9.43
C LEU A 7 -7.93 1.41 9.37
N ILE A 8 -6.63 1.43 9.70
CA ILE A 8 -5.76 0.26 9.80
C ILE A 8 -6.28 -0.71 10.85
N ARG A 9 -6.74 -0.26 12.03
CA ARG A 9 -7.33 -1.17 13.03
C ARG A 9 -8.48 -2.01 12.49
N ARG A 10 -9.39 -1.42 11.71
CA ARG A 10 -10.51 -2.16 11.11
C ARG A 10 -10.08 -3.11 10.01
N LEU A 11 -9.03 -2.74 9.25
CA LEU A 11 -8.50 -3.56 8.16
C LEU A 11 -7.61 -4.70 8.67
N VAL A 12 -6.83 -4.46 9.73
CA VAL A 12 -6.00 -5.44 10.46
C VAL A 12 -6.88 -6.44 11.22
N ALA A 13 -8.05 -6.03 11.70
CA ALA A 13 -9.04 -6.97 12.26
C ALA A 13 -9.50 -8.03 11.24
N ARG A 14 -9.28 -7.82 9.94
CA ARG A 14 -9.57 -8.79 8.86
C ARG A 14 -8.35 -9.64 8.48
N GLY A 15 -7.28 -9.62 9.29
CA GLY A 15 -6.07 -10.39 9.06
C GLY A 15 -5.26 -9.96 7.83
N ILE A 16 -4.37 -10.83 7.36
CA ILE A 16 -3.48 -10.56 6.23
C ILE A 16 -4.26 -10.30 4.92
N HIS A 17 -5.45 -10.89 4.77
CA HIS A 17 -6.35 -10.59 3.66
C HIS A 17 -6.67 -9.08 3.58
N GLY A 18 -7.11 -8.50 4.70
CA GLY A 18 -7.47 -7.09 4.78
C GLY A 18 -6.28 -6.15 4.53
N VAL A 19 -5.10 -6.55 5.01
CA VAL A 19 -3.83 -5.84 4.76
C VAL A 19 -3.52 -5.80 3.27
N LEU A 20 -3.55 -6.94 2.58
CA LEU A 20 -3.25 -7.03 1.15
C LEU A 20 -4.26 -6.26 0.28
N LEU A 21 -5.57 -6.37 0.57
CA LEU A 21 -6.57 -5.56 -0.13
C LEU A 21 -6.35 -4.07 0.07
N ALA A 22 -6.13 -3.65 1.31
CA ALA A 22 -5.94 -2.24 1.63
C ALA A 22 -4.69 -1.66 0.95
N CYS A 23 -3.58 -2.39 0.90
CA CYS A 23 -2.38 -1.96 0.20
C CYS A 23 -2.64 -1.74 -1.31
N GLY A 24 -3.29 -2.70 -1.98
CA GLY A 24 -3.60 -2.59 -3.39
C GLY A 24 -4.58 -1.45 -3.72
N LEU A 25 -5.66 -1.32 -2.93
CA LEU A 25 -6.63 -0.24 -3.08
C LEU A 25 -6.02 1.13 -2.78
N ALA A 26 -5.14 1.22 -1.79
CA ALA A 26 -4.42 2.45 -1.47
C ALA A 26 -3.49 2.87 -2.60
N ALA A 27 -2.78 1.93 -3.25
CA ALA A 27 -1.96 2.22 -4.43
C ALA A 27 -2.79 2.73 -5.62
N ILE A 28 -3.94 2.11 -5.89
CA ILE A 28 -4.87 2.57 -6.94
C ILE A 28 -5.42 3.96 -6.59
N GLY A 29 -5.83 4.19 -5.34
CA GLY A 29 -6.32 5.48 -4.87
C GLY A 29 -5.26 6.58 -4.96
N TYR A 30 -4.02 6.27 -4.60
CA TYR A 30 -2.87 7.16 -4.76
C TYR A 30 -2.71 7.60 -6.22
N GLY A 31 -2.59 6.64 -7.14
CA GLY A 31 -2.44 6.93 -8.56
C GLY A 31 -3.63 7.70 -9.14
N THR A 32 -4.86 7.34 -8.75
CA THR A 32 -6.08 8.04 -9.21
C THR A 32 -6.11 9.50 -8.76
N MET A 33 -5.72 9.79 -7.52
CA MET A 33 -5.63 11.16 -7.03
C MET A 33 -4.54 11.95 -7.76
N TYR A 34 -3.39 11.32 -8.04
CA TYR A 34 -2.31 11.96 -8.80
C TYR A 34 -2.64 12.20 -10.28
N LEU A 35 -3.50 11.39 -10.89
CA LEU A 35 -4.09 11.71 -12.20
C LEU A 35 -4.91 13.00 -12.15
N GLY A 36 -5.67 13.21 -11.08
CA GLY A 36 -6.36 14.49 -10.84
C GLY A 36 -5.39 15.66 -10.65
N VAL A 37 -4.26 15.42 -9.96
CA VAL A 37 -3.19 16.43 -9.78
C VAL A 37 -2.54 16.80 -11.11
N ALA A 38 -2.32 15.84 -12.01
CA ALA A 38 -1.75 16.10 -13.34
C ALA A 38 -2.59 17.08 -14.17
N LEU A 39 -3.91 17.08 -13.95
CA LEU A 39 -4.88 17.93 -14.65
C LEU A 39 -5.26 19.20 -13.87
N ALA A 40 -4.69 19.42 -12.68
CA ALA A 40 -5.11 20.49 -11.79
C ALA A 40 -4.71 21.87 -12.37
N PRO A 41 -5.69 22.78 -12.59
CA PRO A 41 -5.40 24.11 -13.14
C PRO A 41 -4.82 25.08 -12.09
N TYR A 42 -5.02 24.78 -10.80
CA TYR A 42 -4.60 25.64 -9.69
C TYR A 42 -3.79 24.85 -8.66
N LEU A 43 -2.78 25.50 -8.09
CA LEU A 43 -1.90 24.91 -7.08
C LEU A 43 -2.66 24.40 -5.85
N ILE A 44 -3.72 25.09 -5.41
CA ILE A 44 -4.51 24.67 -4.25
C ILE A 44 -5.21 23.33 -4.51
N VAL A 45 -5.74 23.13 -5.73
CA VAL A 45 -6.39 21.87 -6.13
C VAL A 45 -5.37 20.74 -6.17
N ALA A 46 -4.19 21.01 -6.73
CA ALA A 46 -3.07 20.07 -6.71
C ALA A 46 -2.66 19.70 -5.28
N ALA A 47 -2.52 20.69 -4.39
CA ALA A 47 -2.12 20.48 -3.00
C ALA A 47 -3.13 19.60 -2.23
N ILE A 48 -4.43 19.82 -2.41
CA ILE A 48 -5.48 18.99 -1.81
C ILE A 48 -5.39 17.56 -2.36
N GLY A 49 -5.26 17.40 -3.68
CA GLY A 49 -5.11 16.08 -4.31
C GLY A 49 -3.89 15.31 -3.80
N VAL A 50 -2.75 15.99 -3.68
CA VAL A 50 -1.51 15.44 -3.11
C VAL A 50 -1.70 15.04 -1.65
N ALA A 51 -2.37 15.86 -0.84
CA ALA A 51 -2.63 15.55 0.57
C ALA A 51 -3.51 14.29 0.71
N LEU A 52 -4.58 14.18 -0.10
CA LEU A 52 -5.45 13.00 -0.14
C LEU A 52 -4.67 11.75 -0.58
N ALA A 53 -3.87 11.85 -1.65
CA ALA A 53 -3.05 10.75 -2.14
C ALA A 53 -2.10 10.22 -1.05
N HIS A 54 -1.42 11.11 -0.34
CA HIS A 54 -0.48 10.74 0.72
C HIS A 54 -1.13 10.15 1.97
N MET A 55 -2.41 10.44 2.24
CA MET A 55 -3.13 9.74 3.30
C MET A 55 -3.28 8.25 2.98
N GLY A 56 -3.62 7.91 1.74
CA GLY A 56 -3.66 6.53 1.24
C GLY A 56 -2.28 5.87 1.25
N GLY A 57 -1.28 6.55 0.67
CA GLY A 57 0.10 6.05 0.63
C GLY A 57 0.71 5.83 2.03
N GLY A 58 0.43 6.71 2.99
CA GLY A 58 0.88 6.54 4.36
C GLY A 58 0.24 5.34 5.06
N ALA A 59 -1.05 5.09 4.81
CA ALA A 59 -1.72 3.90 5.32
C ALA A 59 -1.14 2.62 4.71
N GLN A 60 -0.88 2.62 3.40
CA GLN A 60 -0.21 1.53 2.70
C GLN A 60 1.16 1.22 3.30
N TRP A 61 2.01 2.23 3.51
CA TRP A 61 3.35 2.04 4.06
C TRP A 61 3.34 1.42 5.47
N ALA A 62 2.43 1.87 6.33
CA ALA A 62 2.27 1.30 7.66
C ALA A 62 1.81 -0.18 7.60
N LEU A 63 0.89 -0.51 6.69
CA LEU A 63 0.38 -1.87 6.50
C LEU A 63 1.43 -2.84 5.95
N THR A 64 2.23 -2.43 4.96
CA THR A 64 3.30 -3.28 4.42
C THR A 64 4.39 -3.53 5.46
N THR A 65 4.76 -2.50 6.22
CA THR A 65 5.71 -2.61 7.33
C THR A 65 5.19 -3.59 8.38
N TYR A 66 3.93 -3.45 8.79
CA TYR A 66 3.28 -4.35 9.74
C TYR A 66 3.24 -5.81 9.23
N GLY A 67 2.84 -6.02 7.98
CA GLY A 67 2.84 -7.34 7.36
C GLY A 67 4.24 -7.98 7.36
N LEU A 68 5.29 -7.21 7.05
CA LEU A 68 6.66 -7.69 7.10
C LEU A 68 7.10 -8.06 8.52
N GLN A 69 6.67 -7.28 9.53
CA GLN A 69 6.96 -7.59 10.93
C GLN A 69 6.35 -8.92 11.38
N LEU A 70 5.12 -9.22 10.93
CA LEU A 70 4.44 -10.49 11.25
C LEU A 70 5.16 -11.71 10.67
N LEU A 71 5.74 -11.57 9.48
CA LEU A 71 6.39 -12.68 8.76
C LEU A 71 7.86 -12.85 9.14
N THR A 72 8.45 -11.90 9.85
CA THR A 72 9.89 -11.87 10.10
C THR A 72 10.24 -12.43 11.49
N PRO A 73 11.07 -13.48 11.57
CA PRO A 73 11.58 -13.99 12.84
C PRO A 73 12.38 -12.93 13.62
N ASP A 74 12.27 -12.92 14.95
CA ASP A 74 12.91 -11.92 15.80
C ASP A 74 14.43 -11.80 15.56
N ALA A 75 15.12 -12.92 15.38
CA ALA A 75 16.57 -12.96 15.17
C ALA A 75 17.03 -12.30 13.86
N LEU A 76 16.16 -12.24 12.85
CA LEU A 76 16.47 -11.69 11.53
C LEU A 76 15.83 -10.32 11.28
N ARG A 77 15.00 -9.83 12.21
CA ARG A 77 14.22 -8.60 12.06
C ARG A 77 15.09 -7.40 11.67
N GLY A 78 16.15 -7.13 12.43
CA GLY A 78 17.03 -6.00 12.13
C GLY A 78 17.65 -6.04 10.72
N ARG A 79 18.06 -7.23 10.27
CA ARG A 79 18.70 -7.43 8.95
C ARG A 79 17.69 -7.28 7.80
N ILE A 80 16.49 -7.85 7.97
CA ILE A 80 15.42 -7.78 6.96
C ILE A 80 14.92 -6.34 6.82
N PHE A 81 14.69 -5.63 7.93
CA PHE A 81 14.26 -4.23 7.87
C PHE A 81 15.34 -3.29 7.31
N ALA A 82 16.63 -3.57 7.58
CA ALA A 82 17.71 -2.81 6.95
C ALA A 82 17.74 -3.00 5.43
N ALA A 83 17.58 -4.24 4.95
CA ALA A 83 17.52 -4.55 3.52
C ALA A 83 16.27 -3.92 2.85
N ASP A 84 15.11 -4.03 3.48
CA ASP A 84 13.86 -3.40 3.02
C ASP A 84 14.02 -1.88 2.87
N PHE A 85 14.55 -1.22 3.91
CA PHE A 85 14.79 0.23 3.86
C PHE A 85 15.82 0.63 2.82
N ALA A 86 16.86 -0.17 2.61
CA ALA A 86 17.86 0.08 1.55
C ALA A 86 17.23 -0.02 0.15
N LEU A 87 16.39 -1.03 -0.08
CA LEU A 87 15.65 -1.19 -1.35
C LEU A 87 14.66 -0.05 -1.58
N VAL A 88 13.90 0.35 -0.57
CA VAL A 88 12.98 1.49 -0.64
C VAL A 88 13.75 2.76 -0.98
N THR A 89 14.87 3.00 -0.33
CA THR A 89 15.71 4.19 -0.57
C THR A 89 16.23 4.20 -2.01
N LEU A 90 16.78 3.09 -2.47
CA LEU A 90 17.27 2.96 -3.84
C LEU A 90 16.15 3.17 -4.87
N ALA A 91 14.98 2.56 -4.65
CA ALA A 91 13.82 2.72 -5.51
C ALA A 91 13.33 4.18 -5.55
N MET A 92 13.31 4.87 -4.40
CA MET A 92 12.97 6.30 -4.35
C MET A 92 14.00 7.15 -5.08
N SER A 93 15.31 6.90 -4.91
CA SER A 93 16.36 7.64 -5.62
C SER A 93 16.25 7.49 -7.14
N LEU A 94 16.04 6.26 -7.63
CA LEU A 94 15.80 6.00 -9.05
C LEU A 94 14.53 6.71 -9.53
N SER A 95 13.42 6.59 -8.80
CA SER A 95 12.15 7.21 -9.13
C SER A 95 12.25 8.73 -9.20
N LEU A 96 12.91 9.37 -8.22
CA LEU A 96 13.16 10.82 -8.23
C LEU A 96 14.03 11.24 -9.43
N GLY A 97 15.07 10.47 -9.74
CA GLY A 97 15.91 10.71 -10.92
C GLY A 97 15.11 10.64 -12.22
N PHE A 98 14.31 9.59 -12.40
CA PHE A 98 13.43 9.43 -13.56
C PHE A 98 12.38 10.53 -13.64
N ALA A 99 11.73 10.88 -12.53
CA ALA A 99 10.72 11.92 -12.47
C ALA A 99 11.33 13.31 -12.78
N GLY A 100 12.52 13.60 -12.28
CA GLY A 100 13.24 14.84 -12.59
C GLY A 100 13.61 14.93 -14.07
N LEU A 101 14.14 13.86 -14.65
CA LEU A 101 14.49 13.78 -16.07
C LEU A 101 13.26 13.95 -16.96
N LEU A 102 12.21 13.14 -16.75
CA LEU A 102 10.95 13.24 -17.50
C LEU A 102 10.32 14.63 -17.33
N GLY A 103 10.29 15.16 -16.10
CA GLY A 103 9.76 16.48 -15.81
C GLY A 103 10.44 17.58 -16.61
N GLY A 104 11.76 17.48 -16.83
CA GLY A 104 12.52 18.42 -17.65
C GLY A 104 12.26 18.31 -19.16
N ILE A 105 11.90 17.13 -19.66
CA ILE A 105 11.71 16.88 -21.10
C ILE A 105 10.26 17.11 -21.53
N ILE A 106 9.30 16.54 -20.79
CA ILE A 106 7.88 16.48 -21.17
C ILE A 106 6.98 17.31 -20.25
N GLY A 107 7.56 18.00 -19.27
CA GLY A 107 6.84 18.84 -18.32
C GLY A 107 6.30 18.08 -17.10
N PRO A 108 5.97 18.82 -16.02
CA PRO A 108 5.57 18.24 -14.74
C PRO A 108 4.22 17.52 -14.81
N SER A 109 3.21 18.10 -15.47
CA SER A 109 1.87 17.52 -15.54
C SER A 109 1.86 16.14 -16.21
N LEU A 110 2.53 15.99 -17.37
CA LEU A 110 2.57 14.71 -18.06
C LEU A 110 3.40 13.68 -17.30
N THR A 111 4.50 14.10 -16.68
CA THR A 111 5.32 13.22 -15.83
C THR A 111 4.54 12.69 -14.64
N ILE A 112 3.80 13.56 -13.94
CA ILE A 112 2.90 13.16 -12.84
C ILE A 112 1.87 12.16 -13.36
N GLY A 113 1.25 12.44 -14.50
CA GLY A 113 0.26 11.54 -15.12
C GLY A 113 0.81 10.15 -15.42
N ILE A 114 2.01 10.05 -16.00
CA ILE A 114 2.66 8.77 -16.31
C ILE A 114 2.93 7.97 -15.02
N ILE A 115 3.54 8.61 -14.01
CA ILE A 115 3.83 7.95 -12.72
C ILE A 115 2.54 7.50 -12.03
N ALA A 116 1.49 8.32 -12.12
CA ALA A 116 0.17 8.01 -11.59
C ALA A 116 -0.44 6.77 -12.26
N ILE A 117 -0.38 6.66 -13.59
CA ILE A 117 -0.84 5.48 -14.33
C ILE A 117 -0.06 4.24 -13.91
N VAL A 118 1.27 4.34 -13.82
CA VAL A 118 2.13 3.24 -13.36
C VAL A 118 1.70 2.78 -11.96
N SER A 119 1.38 3.70 -11.06
CA SER A 119 0.88 3.39 -9.71
C SER A 119 -0.48 2.67 -9.73
N VAL A 120 -1.43 3.10 -10.57
CA VAL A 120 -2.73 2.42 -10.73
C VAL A 120 -2.55 1.00 -11.29
N VAL A 121 -1.72 0.87 -12.32
CA VAL A 121 -1.40 -0.44 -12.92
C VAL A 121 -0.75 -1.34 -11.89
N TRP A 122 0.22 -0.83 -11.13
CA TRP A 122 0.89 -1.59 -10.08
C TRP A 122 -0.08 -2.04 -8.99
N GLY A 123 -0.94 -1.16 -8.49
CA GLY A 123 -1.95 -1.53 -7.50
C GLY A 123 -2.91 -2.61 -8.02
N SER A 124 -3.30 -2.52 -9.29
CA SER A 124 -4.14 -3.52 -9.95
C SER A 124 -3.43 -4.88 -10.08
N VAL A 125 -2.18 -4.87 -10.57
CA VAL A 125 -1.34 -6.06 -10.69
C VAL A 125 -1.10 -6.70 -9.33
N PHE A 126 -0.81 -5.89 -8.30
CA PHE A 126 -0.64 -6.34 -6.94
C PHE A 126 -1.89 -7.05 -6.41
N LEU A 127 -3.08 -6.48 -6.65
CA LEU A 127 -4.34 -7.13 -6.27
C LEU A 127 -4.55 -8.46 -7.02
N VAL A 128 -4.17 -8.55 -8.29
CA VAL A 128 -4.28 -9.79 -9.06
C VAL A 128 -3.31 -10.85 -8.54
N ILE A 129 -2.03 -10.52 -8.33
CA ILE A 129 -1.01 -11.48 -7.90
C ILE A 129 -1.28 -11.98 -6.49
N THR A 130 -1.75 -11.11 -5.60
CA THR A 130 -2.02 -11.48 -4.20
C THR A 130 -3.37 -12.17 -3.99
N ARG A 131 -4.14 -12.44 -5.05
CA ARG A 131 -5.48 -13.03 -4.93
C ARG A 131 -5.49 -14.39 -4.24
N ASN A 132 -4.50 -15.24 -4.50
CA ASN A 132 -4.41 -16.58 -3.92
C ASN A 132 -4.04 -16.47 -2.43
N LEU A 133 -3.02 -15.68 -2.10
CA LEU A 133 -2.62 -15.38 -0.72
C LEU A 133 -3.78 -14.84 0.12
N ARG A 134 -4.64 -14.01 -0.48
CA ARG A 134 -5.84 -13.49 0.17
C ARG A 134 -6.91 -14.55 0.40
N ALA A 135 -7.08 -15.48 -0.53
CA ALA A 135 -8.03 -16.59 -0.40
C ALA A 135 -7.56 -17.59 0.67
N ASP A 136 -6.27 -17.93 0.67
CA ASP A 136 -5.66 -18.82 1.68
C ASP A 136 -5.82 -18.23 3.09
N ALA A 137 -5.58 -16.92 3.22
CA ALA A 137 -5.77 -16.19 4.48
C ALA A 137 -7.22 -16.17 4.99
N GLU A 138 -8.19 -16.03 4.09
CA GLU A 138 -9.61 -16.11 4.45
C GLU A 138 -10.00 -17.53 4.89
N ALA A 139 -9.51 -18.55 4.19
CA ALA A 139 -9.75 -19.94 4.52
C ALA A 139 -9.17 -20.30 5.90
N GLU A 140 -7.95 -19.86 6.20
CA GLU A 140 -7.32 -20.06 7.50
C GLU A 140 -8.11 -19.37 8.63
N ALA A 141 -8.54 -18.12 8.42
CA ALA A 141 -9.35 -17.39 9.40
C ALA A 141 -10.73 -18.06 9.66
N ALA A 142 -11.36 -18.61 8.61
CA ALA A 142 -12.61 -19.35 8.74
C ALA A 142 -12.41 -20.68 9.49
N ALA A 143 -11.32 -21.40 9.22
CA ALA A 143 -10.99 -22.65 9.89
C ALA A 143 -10.75 -22.45 11.40
N VAL A 144 -10.02 -21.40 11.79
CA VAL A 144 -9.78 -21.05 13.20
C VAL A 144 -11.08 -20.74 13.92
N SER A 145 -11.97 -19.97 13.29
CA SER A 145 -13.27 -19.60 13.86
C SER A 145 -14.19 -20.82 14.04
N ALA A 146 -14.23 -21.72 13.04
CA ALA A 146 -14.98 -22.98 13.15
C ALA A 146 -14.40 -23.93 14.21
N GLY A 147 -13.08 -23.89 14.42
CA GLY A 147 -12.40 -24.61 15.50
C GLY A 147 -12.77 -24.07 16.88
N SER A 148 -12.77 -22.75 17.07
CA SER A 148 -13.10 -22.14 18.38
C SER A 148 -14.55 -22.39 18.79
N VAL A 149 -15.49 -22.36 17.84
CA VAL A 149 -16.90 -22.70 18.09
C VAL A 149 -17.03 -24.14 18.56
N ARG A 150 -16.37 -25.09 17.88
CA ARG A 150 -16.40 -26.51 18.29
C ARG A 150 -15.79 -26.77 19.67
N VAL A 151 -14.73 -26.06 20.04
CA VAL A 151 -14.13 -26.18 21.39
C VAL A 151 -15.06 -25.61 22.47
N ALA A 152 -15.80 -24.54 22.16
CA ALA A 152 -16.76 -23.94 23.09
C ALA A 152 -18.02 -24.81 23.32
N GLU A 153 -18.32 -25.75 22.43
CA GLU A 153 -19.46 -26.67 22.51
C GLU A 153 -19.11 -28.03 23.17
N LEU A 154 -17.86 -28.25 23.60
CA LEU A 154 -17.47 -29.43 24.37
C LEU A 154 -17.89 -29.25 25.85
N PRO A 155 -18.61 -30.21 26.44
CA PRO A 155 -19.12 -30.13 27.82
C PRO A 155 -18.02 -30.23 28.90
#